data_AF-A0A0S6WY54-F1
#
_entry.id   AF-A0A0S6WY54-F1
#
_cell.length_a   1.000
_cell.length_b   1.000
_cell.length_c   1.000
_cell.angle_alpha   90.00
_cell.angle_beta   90.00
_cell.angle_gamma   90.00
#
_symmetry.space_group_name_H-M   'P 1'
#
loop_
_entity.id
_entity.type
_entity.pdbx_description
1 polymer ?
#
loop_
_entity_poly.entity_id
_entity_poly.type
_entity_poly.pdbx_seq_one_letter_code
_entity_poly.pdbx_strand_id
1 'polypeptide(L)'
;MSRKLQALRAAAHRLADKLPEELKDDPDLAKLLSCRPEGPVAIMHLINRPRGYETNSKDYEFSRMTVDEHWQAGKADAIFSLEHPEWLERAIEPDEIATFDLACEREHG
;
A
#
# COMPACT_ATOMS: atom_id res chain seq x y z
N MET A 1 8.90 7.43 3.26
CA MET A 1 8.90 8.91 3.40
C MET A 1 9.87 9.34 4.49
N SER A 2 10.59 10.47 4.36
CA SER A 2 11.62 10.86 5.35
C SER A 2 10.98 11.39 6.64
N ARG A 3 11.22 10.74 7.78
CA ARG A 3 10.82 11.18 9.14
C ARG A 3 11.09 12.67 9.40
N LYS A 4 12.14 13.22 8.78
CA LYS A 4 12.50 14.64 8.87
C LYS A 4 11.45 15.57 8.25
N LEU A 5 10.85 15.19 7.12
CA LEU A 5 9.82 16.00 6.46
C LEU A 5 8.53 16.07 7.29
N GLN A 6 8.14 14.95 7.91
CA GLN A 6 7.00 14.92 8.85
C GLN A 6 7.26 15.80 10.08
N ALA A 7 8.45 15.71 10.67
CA ALA A 7 8.83 16.55 11.80
C ALA A 7 8.83 18.05 11.44
N LEU A 8 9.28 18.40 10.24
CA LEU A 8 9.28 19.78 9.73
C LEU A 8 7.85 20.30 9.54
N ARG A 9 6.94 19.50 8.98
CA ARG A 9 5.51 19.86 8.87
C ARG A 9 4.86 20.08 10.21
N ALA A 10 5.05 19.14 11.14
CA ALA A 10 4.50 19.27 12.49
C ALA A 10 5.03 20.55 13.17
N ALA A 11 6.30 20.92 12.91
CA ALA A 11 6.85 22.19 13.37
C ALA A 11 6.22 23.40 12.68
N ALA A 12 5.96 23.36 11.37
CA ALA A 12 5.30 24.43 10.63
C ALA A 12 3.86 24.67 11.13
N HIS A 13 3.07 23.61 11.38
CA HIS A 13 1.73 23.74 11.97
C HIS A 13 1.79 24.36 13.38
N ARG A 14 2.67 23.87 14.26
CA ARG A 14 2.84 24.47 15.60
C ARG A 14 3.32 25.93 15.56
N LEU A 15 4.02 26.33 14.50
CA LEU A 15 4.44 27.70 14.29
C LEU A 15 3.25 28.56 13.85
N ALA A 16 2.43 28.06 12.91
CA ALA A 16 1.19 28.70 12.46
C ALA A 16 0.26 29.03 13.64
N ASP A 17 0.09 28.12 14.59
CA ASP A 17 -0.75 28.32 15.78
C ASP A 17 -0.23 29.42 16.73
N LYS A 18 1.06 29.78 16.64
CA LYS A 18 1.72 30.78 17.50
C LYS A 18 1.91 32.13 16.82
N LEU A 19 1.59 32.24 15.54
CA LEU A 19 1.77 33.46 14.76
C LEU A 19 0.67 34.48 15.06
N PRO A 20 1.01 35.78 15.14
CA PRO A 20 0.02 36.87 15.18
C PRO A 20 -0.89 36.86 13.95
N GLU A 21 -2.09 37.42 14.09
CA GLU A 21 -3.08 37.45 13.01
C GLU A 21 -2.55 38.14 11.75
N GLU A 22 -1.68 39.15 11.90
CA GLU A 22 -1.08 39.88 10.79
C GLU A 22 -0.21 39.02 9.87
N LEU A 23 0.29 37.87 10.36
CA LEU A 23 1.19 36.99 9.64
C LEU A 23 0.53 35.67 9.21
N LYS A 24 -0.77 35.49 9.46
CA LYS A 24 -1.49 34.26 9.08
C LYS A 24 -1.71 34.13 7.58
N ASP A 25 -1.84 35.26 6.88
CA ASP A 25 -1.98 35.31 5.41
C ASP A 25 -0.63 35.41 4.70
N ASP A 26 0.46 35.18 5.42
CA ASP A 26 1.80 35.24 4.84
C ASP A 26 1.98 34.14 3.77
N PRO A 27 2.49 34.50 2.57
CA PRO A 27 2.63 33.55 1.47
C PRO A 27 3.67 32.45 1.74
N ASP A 28 4.69 32.71 2.55
CA ASP A 28 5.67 31.69 2.94
C ASP A 28 5.08 30.72 3.98
N LEU A 29 4.22 31.20 4.88
CA LEU A 29 3.43 30.33 5.76
C LEU A 29 2.52 29.40 4.96
N ALA A 30 1.79 29.94 3.98
CA ALA A 30 0.96 29.14 3.07
C ALA A 30 1.79 28.09 2.30
N LYS A 31 2.99 28.46 1.86
CA LYS A 31 3.92 27.54 1.19
C LYS A 31 4.42 26.42 2.10
N LEU A 32 4.72 26.72 3.36
CA LEU A 32 5.13 25.71 4.35
C LEU A 32 3.99 24.72 4.65
N LEU A 33 2.75 25.21 4.75
CA LEU A 33 1.57 24.40 5.05
C LEU A 33 1.04 23.62 3.84
N SER A 34 1.20 24.16 2.62
CA SER A 34 0.78 23.52 1.36
C SER A 34 1.65 22.34 0.94
N CYS A 35 2.78 22.12 1.62
CA CYS A 35 3.52 20.89 1.48
C CYS A 35 2.58 19.77 1.95
N ARG A 36 1.89 19.09 1.04
CA ARG A 36 1.04 17.92 1.36
C ARG A 36 1.91 16.66 1.35
N PRO A 37 1.69 15.70 2.26
CA PRO A 37 2.31 14.41 2.09
C PRO A 37 1.94 13.81 0.73
N GLU A 38 2.86 13.05 0.12
CA GLU A 38 2.45 12.07 -0.88
C GLU A 38 1.35 11.25 -0.22
N GLY A 39 0.18 11.13 -0.88
CA GLY A 39 -0.99 10.50 -0.26
C GLY A 39 -0.69 9.11 0.30
N PRO A 40 -1.59 8.57 1.14
CA PRO A 40 -1.42 7.23 1.69
C PRO A 40 -1.05 6.21 0.60
N VAL A 41 -0.09 5.34 0.90
CA VAL A 41 0.37 4.32 -0.05
C VAL A 41 -0.18 2.97 0.38
N ALA A 42 -1.00 2.36 -0.48
CA ALA A 42 -1.47 0.99 -0.34
C ALA A 42 -0.61 0.06 -1.19
N ILE A 43 -0.05 -0.99 -0.59
CA ILE A 43 0.72 -2.03 -1.27
C ILE A 43 -0.06 -3.34 -1.18
N MET A 44 -0.32 -3.97 -2.33
CA MET A 44 -0.93 -5.30 -2.38
C MET A 44 0.11 -6.35 -2.75
N HIS A 45 0.28 -7.35 -1.90
CA HIS A 45 1.13 -8.50 -2.14
C HIS A 45 0.38 -9.56 -2.94
N LEU A 46 0.90 -9.87 -4.13
CA LEU A 46 0.47 -10.99 -4.95
C LEU A 46 1.59 -12.02 -4.97
N ILE A 47 1.56 -12.94 -4.00
CA ILE A 47 2.60 -13.96 -3.81
C ILE A 47 2.12 -15.26 -4.47
N ASN A 48 2.85 -15.73 -5.47
CA ASN A 48 2.62 -17.04 -6.05
C ASN A 48 3.11 -18.12 -5.07
N ARG A 49 2.18 -18.76 -4.36
CA ARG A 49 2.47 -19.75 -3.32
C ARG A 49 2.45 -21.17 -3.90
N PRO A 50 3.39 -22.05 -3.50
CA PRO A 50 3.33 -23.47 -3.83
C PRO A 50 2.06 -24.12 -3.30
N ARG A 51 1.40 -24.94 -4.11
CA ARG A 51 0.34 -25.83 -3.63
C ARG A 51 1.00 -26.97 -2.85
N GLY A 52 0.41 -27.37 -1.72
CA GLY A 52 0.96 -28.42 -0.83
C GLY A 52 1.14 -29.82 -1.48
N TYR A 53 0.65 -30.02 -2.70
CA TYR A 53 0.86 -31.23 -3.51
C TYR A 53 2.16 -31.20 -4.34
N GLU A 54 2.88 -30.09 -4.39
CA GLU A 54 4.17 -29.98 -5.08
C GLU A 54 5.29 -30.59 -4.24
N THR A 55 5.23 -31.91 -4.07
CA THR A 55 6.27 -32.68 -3.40
C THR A 55 7.45 -32.81 -4.35
N ASN A 56 8.59 -32.22 -3.98
CA ASN A 56 9.97 -32.44 -4.48
C ASN A 56 10.26 -32.37 -6.00
N SER A 57 9.25 -32.23 -6.87
CA SER A 57 9.38 -32.13 -8.34
C SER A 57 9.11 -30.72 -8.88
N LYS A 58 8.83 -29.76 -7.99
CA LYS A 58 8.51 -28.37 -8.36
C LYS A 58 9.62 -27.69 -9.17
N ASP A 59 10.86 -28.09 -8.96
CA ASP A 59 12.03 -27.54 -9.66
C ASP A 59 12.22 -28.12 -11.07
N TYR A 60 11.42 -29.13 -11.47
CA TYR A 60 11.54 -29.80 -12.78
C TYR A 60 10.27 -29.75 -13.65
N GLU A 61 9.10 -29.50 -13.07
CA GLU A 61 7.84 -29.46 -13.84
C GLU A 61 7.48 -28.06 -14.35
N PHE A 62 8.06 -27.70 -15.49
CA PHE A 62 7.67 -26.52 -16.29
C PHE A 62 6.74 -26.89 -17.45
N SER A 63 5.85 -27.85 -17.24
CA SER A 63 4.90 -28.23 -18.28
C SER A 63 3.99 -27.04 -18.63
N ARG A 64 3.57 -26.93 -19.89
CA ARG A 64 2.64 -25.86 -20.31
C ARG A 64 1.38 -25.83 -19.44
N MET A 65 0.87 -27.01 -19.09
CA MET A 65 -0.29 -27.17 -18.22
C MET A 65 -0.04 -26.57 -16.84
N THR A 66 1.09 -26.91 -16.21
CA THR A 66 1.47 -26.38 -14.88
C THR A 66 1.62 -24.86 -14.91
N VAL A 67 2.22 -24.30 -15.96
CA VAL A 67 2.40 -22.84 -16.09
C VAL A 67 1.05 -22.15 -16.31
N ASP A 68 0.18 -22.71 -17.15
CA ASP A 68 -1.18 -22.19 -17.37
C ASP A 68 -2.00 -22.19 -16.07
N GLU A 69 -1.91 -23.26 -15.28
CA GLU A 69 -2.53 -23.34 -13.96
C GLU A 69 -2.02 -22.26 -13.00
N HIS A 70 -0.72 -22.01 -12.95
CA HIS A 70 -0.13 -20.95 -12.14
C HIS A 70 -0.59 -19.56 -12.59
N TRP A 71 -0.71 -19.31 -13.89
CA TRP A 71 -1.22 -18.03 -14.40
C TRP A 71 -2.70 -17.84 -14.05
N GLN A 72 -3.54 -18.87 -14.22
CA GLN A 72 -4.94 -18.78 -13.84
C GLN A 72 -5.11 -18.56 -12.34
N ALA A 73 -4.33 -19.27 -11.52
CA ALA A 73 -4.32 -19.08 -10.07
C ALA A 73 -3.94 -17.65 -9.69
N GLY A 74 -2.81 -17.14 -10.19
CA GLY A 74 -2.36 -15.78 -9.91
C GLY A 74 -3.33 -14.70 -10.39
N LYS A 75 -3.96 -14.88 -11.55
CA LYS A 75 -5.02 -13.98 -12.04
C LYS A 75 -6.22 -13.98 -11.09
N ALA A 76 -6.63 -15.15 -10.62
CA ALA A 76 -7.78 -15.29 -9.75
C ALA A 76 -7.51 -14.69 -8.35
N ASP A 77 -6.28 -14.83 -7.83
CA ASP A 77 -5.82 -14.21 -6.59
C ASP A 77 -5.82 -12.67 -6.69
N ALA A 78 -5.38 -12.12 -7.83
CA ALA A 78 -5.40 -10.68 -8.08
C ALA A 78 -6.84 -10.13 -8.13
N ILE A 79 -7.75 -10.81 -8.81
CA ILE A 79 -9.17 -10.41 -8.87
C ILE A 79 -9.78 -10.45 -7.46
N PHE A 80 -9.59 -11.55 -6.73
CA PHE A 80 -10.10 -11.69 -5.37
C PHE A 80 -9.61 -10.56 -4.46
N SER A 81 -8.31 -10.25 -4.50
CA SER A 81 -7.73 -9.21 -3.64
C SER A 81 -8.23 -7.81 -4.00
N LEU A 82 -8.50 -7.54 -5.29
CA LEU A 82 -9.08 -6.28 -5.75
C LEU A 82 -10.56 -6.12 -5.38
N GLU A 83 -11.30 -7.22 -5.26
CA GLU A 83 -12.72 -7.24 -4.87
C GLU A 83 -12.91 -7.35 -3.35
N HIS A 84 -11.84 -7.57 -2.58
CA HIS A 84 -11.91 -7.78 -1.14
C HIS A 84 -12.39 -6.51 -0.40
N PRO A 85 -13.28 -6.62 0.60
CA PRO A 85 -13.75 -5.48 1.39
C PRO A 85 -12.62 -4.68 2.03
N GLU A 86 -11.59 -5.35 2.58
CA GLU A 86 -10.44 -4.64 3.17
C GLU A 86 -9.64 -3.81 2.15
N TRP A 87 -9.66 -4.21 0.88
CA TRP A 87 -9.10 -3.40 -0.19
C TRP A 87 -10.08 -2.26 -0.52
N LEU A 88 -11.35 -2.54 -0.81
CA LEU A 88 -12.31 -1.52 -1.24
C LEU A 88 -12.60 -0.44 -0.20
N GLU A 89 -12.66 -0.81 1.08
CA GLU A 89 -13.05 0.05 2.20
C GLU A 89 -11.84 0.58 2.99
N ARG A 90 -10.64 0.47 2.41
CA ARG A 90 -9.41 0.91 3.08
C ARG A 90 -9.51 2.39 3.48
N ALA A 91 -9.28 2.66 4.75
CA ALA A 91 -8.95 3.99 5.25
C ALA A 91 -7.49 3.95 5.67
N ILE A 92 -6.62 4.56 4.88
CA ILE A 92 -5.18 4.62 5.16
C ILE A 92 -4.86 6.03 5.59
N GLU A 93 -4.21 6.16 6.73
CA GLU A 93 -3.86 7.47 7.26
C GLU A 93 -2.84 8.17 6.36
N PRO A 94 -2.88 9.51 6.25
CA PRO A 94 -1.83 10.26 5.57
C PRO A 94 -0.45 9.89 6.15
N ASP A 95 0.53 9.65 5.27
CA ASP A 95 1.88 9.15 5.58
C ASP A 95 1.98 7.67 6.02
N GLU A 96 0.90 6.90 6.03
CA GLU A 96 0.95 5.46 6.28
C GLU A 96 1.24 4.66 5.00
N ILE A 97 2.04 3.60 5.17
CA ILE A 97 2.20 2.55 4.17
C ILE A 97 1.42 1.34 4.70
N ALA A 98 0.27 1.06 4.08
CA ALA A 98 -0.54 -0.10 4.40
C ALA A 98 -0.24 -1.24 3.42
N THR A 99 -0.01 -2.44 3.95
CA THR A 99 0.30 -3.63 3.16
C THR A 99 -0.80 -4.67 3.32
N PHE A 100 -1.28 -5.19 2.19
CA PHE A 100 -2.38 -6.15 2.11
C PHE A 100 -1.89 -7.46 1.47
N ASP A 101 -2.17 -8.59 2.10
CA ASP A 101 -1.89 -9.94 1.57
C ASP A 101 -3.17 -10.78 1.60
N LEU A 102 -4.17 -10.30 0.86
CA LEU A 102 -5.54 -10.83 0.89
C LEU A 102 -5.67 -12.14 0.13
N ALA A 103 -4.79 -12.37 -0.85
CA ALA A 103 -4.75 -13.60 -1.62
C ALA A 103 -4.46 -14.84 -0.75
N CYS A 104 -3.91 -14.69 0.46
CA CYS A 104 -3.66 -15.82 1.36
C CYS A 104 -4.94 -16.44 1.96
N GLU A 105 -6.04 -15.69 1.97
CA GLU A 105 -7.34 -16.12 2.52
C GLU A 105 -8.15 -16.98 1.54
N ARG A 106 -7.75 -16.97 0.26
CA ARG A 106 -8.35 -17.82 -0.74
C ARG A 106 -7.80 -19.23 -0.59
N GLU A 107 -8.62 -20.16 -0.11
CA GLU A 107 -8.28 -21.58 -0.17
C GLU A 107 -8.11 -22.02 -1.64
N HIS A 108 -6.87 -22.40 -2.01
CA HIS A 108 -6.58 -22.99 -3.31
C HIS A 108 -7.06 -24.44 -3.31
N GLY A 109 -8.35 -24.64 -3.59
CA GLY A 109 -8.94 -25.94 -3.91
C GLY A 109 -8.31 -26.61 -5.12
#